data_AF-A0A1I2R895-F1
#
_entry.id   AF-A0A1I2R895-F1
#
_cell.length_a   1.000
_cell.length_b   1.000
_cell.length_c   1.000
_cell.angle_alpha   90.00
_cell.angle_beta   90.00
_cell.angle_gamma   90.00
#
_symmetry.space_group_name_H-M   'P 1'
#
loop_
_entity.id
_entity.type
_entity.pdbx_description
1 polymer ?
#
loop_
_entity_poly.entity_id
_entity_poly.type
_entity_poly.pdbx_seq_one_letter_code
_entity_poly.pdbx_strand_id
1 'polypeptide(L)'
;MNRIVNGINVTYDRSEGINRKKNKWKLTDSMSERIKEMARSDAQKSVYMGEAYHNLVRNEASKVAPNRGAAIAQATRLMNQSAAQRARNAKIVQEAGEKWLCLLMGLPYKAKFEDGPLGTGAHIFDENGDEILTYTPNVGWHQRSTKEEQEVFDTMRATYYEAFHEARKSSVSEENTLGNFDAKA
;
A
#
# COMPACT_ATOMS: atom_id res chain seq x y z
N MET A 1 2.99 -4.35 26.26
CA MET A 1 4.10 -4.72 27.18
C MET A 1 5.10 -3.57 27.17
N ASN A 2 5.23 -2.85 28.29
CA ASN A 2 6.16 -1.72 28.40
C ASN A 2 7.50 -2.26 28.87
N ARG A 3 8.56 -1.98 28.12
CA ARG A 3 9.93 -2.34 28.51
C ARG A 3 10.83 -1.14 28.34
N ILE A 4 11.65 -0.89 29.36
CA ILE A 4 12.71 0.10 29.28
C ILE A 4 13.90 -0.58 28.60
N VAL A 5 14.31 -0.05 27.45
CA VAL A 5 15.56 -0.43 26.77
C VAL A 5 16.44 0.81 26.74
N ASN A 6 17.58 0.76 27.46
CA ASN A 6 18.55 1.85 27.56
C ASN A 6 17.95 3.22 27.95
N GLY A 7 17.05 3.25 28.94
CA GLY A 7 16.47 4.49 29.49
C GLY A 7 15.30 5.08 28.70
N ILE A 8 14.89 4.43 27.61
CA ILE A 8 13.73 4.83 26.80
C ILE A 8 12.56 3.89 27.14
N ASN A 9 11.42 4.47 27.52
CA ASN A 9 10.17 3.72 27.65
C ASN A 9 9.69 3.30 26.26
N VAL A 10 9.90 2.02 25.93
CA VAL A 10 9.36 1.43 24.71
C VAL A 10 8.08 0.71 25.10
N THR A 11 6.95 1.34 24.79
CA THR A 11 5.63 0.72 24.82
C THR A 11 5.47 -0.11 23.54
N TYR A 12 5.64 -1.42 23.65
CA TYR A 12 5.38 -2.34 22.55
C TYR A 12 4.07 -3.07 22.81
N ASP A 13 3.06 -2.86 21.97
CA ASP A 13 1.93 -3.77 21.97
C ASP A 13 2.35 -5.08 21.28
N ARG A 14 2.68 -6.09 22.09
CA ARG A 14 3.06 -7.43 21.63
C ARG A 14 1.94 -8.09 20.82
N SER A 15 0.70 -7.64 20.97
CA SER A 15 -0.44 -8.14 20.21
C SER A 15 -0.41 -7.72 18.73
N GLU A 16 0.15 -6.55 18.41
CA GLU A 16 -0.03 -5.97 17.07
C GLU A 16 1.00 -6.43 16.04
N GLY A 17 2.21 -6.82 16.47
CA GLY A 17 3.34 -7.05 15.55
C GLY A 17 3.70 -8.50 15.24
N ILE A 18 3.19 -9.49 15.99
CA ILE A 18 3.57 -10.92 15.78
C ILE A 18 2.34 -11.79 15.45
N ASN A 19 1.12 -11.26 15.63
CA ASN A 19 -0.09 -12.07 15.50
C ASN A 19 -1.30 -11.31 14.96
N ARG A 20 -1.09 -10.32 14.07
CA ARG A 20 -2.19 -9.94 13.17
C ARG A 20 -2.44 -11.14 12.26
N LYS A 21 -3.42 -11.96 12.59
CA LYS A 21 -4.15 -12.74 11.58
C LYS A 21 -4.73 -11.72 10.61
N LYS A 22 -3.94 -11.30 9.63
CA LYS A 22 -4.42 -10.49 8.52
C LYS A 22 -5.42 -11.37 7.78
N ASN A 23 -6.70 -11.03 7.88
CA ASN A 23 -7.67 -11.60 6.98
C ASN A 23 -7.26 -11.16 5.58
N LYS A 24 -6.85 -12.11 4.73
CA LYS A 24 -6.49 -11.83 3.35
C LYS A 24 -7.68 -11.14 2.68
N TRP A 25 -7.44 -9.97 2.08
CA TRP A 25 -8.48 -9.25 1.35
C TRP A 25 -9.04 -10.12 0.23
N LYS A 26 -10.35 -10.01 -0.01
CA LYS A 26 -11.05 -10.72 -1.07
C LYS A 26 -12.14 -9.83 -1.66
N LEU A 27 -12.36 -9.96 -2.96
CA LEU A 27 -13.50 -9.37 -3.63
C LEU A 27 -14.77 -10.13 -3.24
N THR A 28 -15.67 -9.49 -2.49
CA THR A 28 -17.00 -10.03 -2.18
C THR A 28 -17.97 -9.80 -3.34
N ASP A 29 -18.99 -10.65 -3.48
CA ASP A 29 -20.01 -10.52 -4.53
C ASP A 29 -20.70 -9.14 -4.53
N SER A 30 -21.06 -8.62 -3.36
CA SER A 30 -21.68 -7.29 -3.24
C SER A 30 -20.78 -6.15 -3.73
N MET A 31 -19.47 -6.24 -3.45
CA MET A 31 -18.48 -5.29 -3.94
C MET A 31 -18.24 -5.45 -5.45
N SER A 32 -18.23 -6.69 -5.96
CA SER A 32 -18.14 -6.97 -7.38
C SER A 32 -19.31 -6.33 -8.15
N GLU A 33 -20.54 -6.53 -7.69
CA GLU A 33 -21.72 -5.92 -8.31
C GLU A 33 -21.67 -4.39 -8.27
N ARG A 34 -21.27 -3.81 -7.14
CA ARG A 34 -21.08 -2.35 -7.04
C ARG A 34 -20.04 -1.82 -8.04
N ILE A 35 -18.95 -2.55 -8.26
CA ILE A 35 -17.93 -2.20 -9.27
C ILE A 35 -18.52 -2.25 -10.68
N LYS A 36 -19.29 -3.30 -11.00
CA LYS A 36 -19.95 -3.43 -12.30
C LYS A 36 -20.99 -2.33 -12.54
N GLU A 37 -21.76 -1.96 -11.54
CA GLU A 37 -22.71 -0.84 -11.61
C GLU A 37 -22.01 0.50 -11.91
N MET A 38 -20.93 0.81 -11.19
CA MET A 38 -20.12 1.99 -11.47
C MET A 38 -19.57 1.96 -12.89
N ALA A 39 -19.02 0.82 -13.33
CA ALA A 39 -18.47 0.66 -14.68
C ALA A 39 -19.52 0.90 -15.78
N ARG A 40 -20.75 0.38 -15.61
CA ARG A 40 -21.86 0.60 -16.55
C ARG A 40 -22.29 2.07 -16.58
N SER A 41 -22.42 2.71 -15.41
CA SER A 41 -22.77 4.13 -15.32
C SER A 41 -21.71 5.04 -15.96
N ASP A 42 -20.44 4.73 -15.72
CA ASP A 42 -19.30 5.46 -16.27
C ASP A 42 -19.19 5.25 -17.80
N ALA A 43 -19.49 4.04 -18.30
CA ALA A 43 -19.54 3.75 -19.73
C ALA A 43 -20.58 4.58 -20.50
N GLN A 44 -21.77 4.77 -19.92
CA GLN A 44 -22.82 5.65 -20.48
C GLN A 44 -22.34 7.11 -20.57
N LYS A 45 -21.53 7.55 -19.60
CA LYS A 45 -20.94 8.90 -19.56
C LYS A 45 -19.66 9.01 -20.38
N SER A 46 -19.19 7.94 -21.02
CA SER A 46 -17.88 7.85 -21.68
C SER A 46 -16.69 8.25 -20.78
N VAL A 47 -16.81 8.01 -19.47
CA VAL A 47 -15.75 8.24 -18.48
C VAL A 47 -15.13 6.88 -18.14
N TYR A 48 -13.82 6.73 -18.24
CA TYR A 48 -13.16 5.49 -17.82
C TYR A 48 -12.62 5.64 -16.39
N MET A 49 -13.04 4.75 -15.48
CA MET A 49 -12.70 4.74 -14.06
C MET A 49 -13.03 6.07 -13.38
N GLY A 50 -14.33 6.36 -13.21
CA GLY A 50 -14.78 7.58 -12.58
C GLY A 50 -14.32 7.74 -11.12
N GLU A 51 -14.51 8.94 -10.59
CA GLU A 51 -14.07 9.30 -9.23
C GLU A 51 -14.63 8.36 -8.14
N ALA A 52 -15.89 7.93 -8.27
CA ALA A 52 -16.52 7.00 -7.34
C ALA A 52 -15.76 5.65 -7.27
N TYR A 53 -15.32 5.14 -8.42
CA TYR A 53 -14.53 3.93 -8.49
C TYR A 53 -13.14 4.12 -7.87
N HIS A 54 -12.45 5.22 -8.20
CA HIS A 54 -11.15 5.52 -7.61
C HIS A 54 -11.21 5.67 -6.08
N ASN A 55 -12.26 6.30 -5.55
CA ASN A 55 -12.47 6.42 -4.11
C ASN A 55 -12.73 5.06 -3.45
N LEU A 56 -13.49 4.16 -4.09
CA LEU A 56 -13.67 2.79 -3.61
C LEU A 56 -12.35 2.03 -3.56
N VAL A 57 -11.56 2.07 -4.65
CA VAL A 57 -10.25 1.40 -4.70
C VAL A 57 -9.32 1.92 -3.61
N ARG A 58 -9.25 3.24 -3.41
CA ARG A 58 -8.44 3.84 -2.33
C ARG A 58 -8.87 3.35 -0.95
N ASN A 59 -10.18 3.28 -0.71
CA ASN A 59 -10.73 2.80 0.55
C ASN A 59 -10.37 1.33 0.80
N GLU A 60 -10.54 0.46 -0.20
CA GLU A 60 -10.22 -0.97 -0.06
C GLU A 60 -8.72 -1.21 0.10
N ALA A 61 -7.89 -0.53 -0.68
CA ALA A 61 -6.43 -0.61 -0.56
C ALA A 61 -5.94 -0.14 0.82
N SER A 62 -6.57 0.88 1.41
CA SER A 62 -6.20 1.36 2.74
C SER A 62 -6.39 0.34 3.87
N LYS A 63 -7.28 -0.66 3.68
CA LYS A 63 -7.53 -1.72 4.67
C LYS A 63 -6.38 -2.73 4.75
N VAL A 64 -5.61 -2.86 3.68
CA VAL A 64 -4.42 -3.73 3.60
C VAL A 64 -3.12 -2.93 3.66
N ALA A 65 -3.19 -1.60 3.64
CA ALA A 65 -2.03 -0.74 3.65
C ALA A 65 -1.24 -0.82 4.97
N PRO A 66 0.11 -0.87 4.92
CA PRO A 66 0.94 -0.77 6.11
C PRO A 66 0.87 0.64 6.73
N ASN A 67 1.15 0.75 8.04
CA ASN A 67 1.24 2.03 8.74
C ASN A 67 2.58 2.74 8.41
N ARG A 68 2.64 3.32 7.21
CA ARG A 68 3.81 4.05 6.70
C ARG A 68 4.16 5.27 7.56
N GLY A 69 3.17 5.96 8.13
CA GLY A 69 3.42 7.12 8.99
C GLY A 69 4.23 6.76 10.25
N ALA A 70 3.87 5.66 10.91
CA ALA A 70 4.63 5.17 12.04
C ALA A 70 6.04 4.71 11.62
N ALA A 71 6.16 4.05 10.46
CA ALA A 71 7.46 3.64 9.93
C ALA A 71 8.39 4.84 9.65
N ILE A 72 7.87 5.90 9.01
CA ILE A 72 8.60 7.15 8.74
C ILE A 72 9.08 7.78 10.04
N ALA A 73 8.20 7.91 11.04
CA ALA A 73 8.56 8.53 12.31
C ALA A 73 9.70 7.77 13.01
N GLN A 74 9.66 6.43 13.01
CA GLN A 74 10.69 5.62 13.65
C GLN A 74 12.00 5.59 12.88
N ALA A 75 11.95 5.50 11.55
CA ALA A 75 13.15 5.58 10.72
C ALA A 75 13.83 6.95 10.84
N THR A 76 13.05 8.03 10.83
CA THR A 76 13.56 9.40 11.06
C THR A 76 14.25 9.52 12.43
N ARG A 77 13.65 8.94 13.48
CA ARG A 77 14.28 8.88 14.81
C ARG A 77 15.62 8.14 14.78
N LEU A 78 15.71 7.01 14.08
CA LEU A 78 16.95 6.23 13.97
C LEU A 78 18.04 6.98 13.18
N MET A 79 17.68 7.64 12.08
CA MET A 79 18.62 8.43 11.28
C MET A 79 19.20 9.60 12.07
N ASN A 80 18.40 10.22 12.96
CA ASN A 80 18.81 11.36 13.77
C ASN A 80 19.57 10.97 15.06
N GLN A 81 19.99 9.72 15.21
CA GLN A 81 20.77 9.28 16.36
C GLN A 81 22.22 9.79 16.31
N SER A 82 22.78 10.10 17.48
CA SER A 82 24.20 10.44 17.62
C SER A 82 25.10 9.29 17.15
N ALA A 83 26.35 9.60 16.78
CA ALA A 83 27.33 8.59 16.37
C ALA A 83 27.51 7.48 17.42
N ALA A 84 27.53 7.84 18.72
CA ALA A 84 27.64 6.88 19.81
C ALA A 84 26.41 5.95 19.94
N GLN A 85 25.21 6.45 19.63
CA GLN A 85 23.98 5.64 19.61
C GLN A 85 23.96 4.71 18.39
N ARG A 86 24.34 5.23 17.21
CA ARG A 86 24.44 4.42 15.98
C ARG A 86 25.46 3.29 16.13
N ALA A 87 26.64 3.55 16.69
CA ALA A 87 27.66 2.53 16.92
C ALA A 87 27.18 1.40 17.86
N ARG A 88 26.46 1.75 18.94
CA ARG A 88 25.88 0.76 19.86
C ARG A 88 24.80 -0.07 19.16
N ASN A 89 23.91 0.58 18.40
CA ASN A 89 22.82 -0.09 17.70
C ASN A 89 23.34 -0.97 16.56
N ALA A 90 24.36 -0.53 15.82
CA ALA A 90 24.99 -1.30 14.75
C ALA A 90 25.60 -2.61 15.26
N LYS A 91 26.27 -2.57 16.43
CA LYS A 91 26.78 -3.79 17.07
C LYS A 91 25.67 -4.77 17.43
N ILE A 92 24.57 -4.28 18.02
CA ILE A 92 23.40 -5.10 18.37
C ILE A 92 22.75 -5.71 17.12
N VAL A 93 22.59 -4.91 16.06
CA VAL A 93 22.01 -5.37 14.78
C VAL A 93 22.91 -6.41 14.10
N GLN A 94 24.23 -6.20 14.09
CA GLN A 94 25.19 -7.15 13.53
C GLN A 94 25.15 -8.50 14.26
N GLU A 95 25.14 -8.47 15.59
CA GLU A 95 25.17 -9.67 16.43
C GLU A 95 23.86 -10.46 16.38
N ALA A 96 22.73 -9.79 16.14
CA ALA A 96 21.41 -10.38 16.38
C ALA A 96 20.42 -10.29 15.21
N GLY A 97 20.86 -9.77 14.07
CA GLY A 97 20.21 -9.88 12.77
C GLY A 97 18.91 -9.09 12.62
N GLU A 98 18.12 -9.48 11.62
CA GLU A 98 16.92 -8.75 11.19
C GLU A 98 15.86 -8.57 12.31
N LYS A 99 15.79 -9.50 13.26
CA LYS A 99 14.86 -9.40 14.40
C LYS A 99 15.13 -8.17 15.26
N TRP A 100 16.39 -7.78 15.42
CA TRP A 100 16.76 -6.60 16.21
C TRP A 100 16.53 -5.29 15.45
N LEU A 101 16.62 -5.29 14.12
CA LEU A 101 16.21 -4.14 13.31
C LEU A 101 14.72 -3.84 13.49
N CYS A 102 13.85 -4.86 13.47
CA CYS A 102 12.43 -4.68 13.76
C CYS A 102 12.17 -4.14 15.18
N LEU A 103 12.91 -4.63 16.18
CA LEU A 103 12.78 -4.13 17.57
C LEU A 103 13.18 -2.66 17.71
N LEU A 104 14.26 -2.22 17.05
CA LEU A 104 14.70 -0.82 17.05
C LEU A 104 13.69 0.10 16.34
N MET A 105 13.05 -0.43 15.30
CA MET A 105 11.95 0.20 14.58
C MET A 105 10.61 0.12 15.31
N GLY A 106 10.52 -0.55 16.46
CA GLY A 106 9.31 -0.65 17.30
C GLY A 106 8.05 -1.15 16.58
N LEU A 107 8.20 -1.71 15.39
CA LEU A 107 7.17 -2.08 14.41
C LEU A 107 7.64 -3.35 13.71
N PRO A 108 6.74 -4.14 13.08
CA PRO A 108 7.12 -5.33 12.31
C PRO A 108 7.79 -4.98 10.96
N TYR A 109 8.57 -3.90 10.92
CA TYR A 109 9.22 -3.38 9.71
C TYR A 109 10.73 -3.50 9.83
N LYS A 110 11.37 -3.84 8.71
CA LYS A 110 12.83 -3.86 8.58
C LYS A 110 13.30 -2.56 7.94
N ALA A 111 14.40 -2.00 8.41
CA ALA A 111 15.04 -0.85 7.79
C ALA A 111 16.47 -1.20 7.37
N LYS A 112 16.87 -0.75 6.18
CA LYS A 112 18.25 -0.72 5.72
C LYS A 112 18.66 0.74 5.55
N PHE A 113 19.83 1.10 6.07
CA PHE A 113 20.39 2.44 5.94
C PHE A 113 21.63 2.37 5.07
N GLU A 114 21.76 3.31 4.14
CA GLU A 114 22.87 3.38 3.20
C GLU A 114 23.53 4.74 3.31
N ASP A 115 24.77 4.77 3.77
CA ASP A 115 25.53 6.00 3.87
C ASP A 115 26.10 6.39 2.51
N GLY A 116 25.79 7.60 2.06
CA GLY A 116 26.30 8.18 0.82
C GLY A 116 26.91 9.57 1.02
N PRO A 117 27.59 10.11 0.00
CA PRO A 117 28.25 11.42 0.07
C PRO A 117 27.26 12.59 0.28
N LEU A 118 25.97 12.38 -0.01
CA LEU A 118 24.92 13.38 0.13
C LEU A 118 24.06 13.19 1.40
N GLY A 119 24.39 12.21 2.24
CA GLY A 119 23.64 11.82 3.44
C GLY A 119 23.25 10.35 3.44
N THR A 120 22.55 9.92 4.49
CA THR A 120 22.11 8.54 4.69
C THR A 120 20.73 8.33 4.06
N GLY A 121 20.63 7.39 3.11
CA GLY A 121 19.37 6.89 2.57
C GLY A 121 18.76 5.82 3.47
N ALA A 122 17.46 5.56 3.31
CA ALA A 122 16.77 4.50 4.06
C ALA A 122 15.79 3.73 3.18
N HIS A 123 15.77 2.40 3.33
CA HIS A 123 14.80 1.51 2.70
C HIS A 123 14.04 0.77 3.80
N ILE A 124 12.71 0.83 3.78
CA ILE A 124 11.86 0.18 4.78
C ILE A 124 11.03 -0.89 4.12
N PHE A 125 11.06 -2.08 4.71
CA PHE A 125 10.34 -3.27 4.26
C PHE A 125 9.30 -3.68 5.28
N ASP A 126 8.16 -4.17 4.79
CA ASP A 126 7.14 -4.76 5.65
C ASP A 126 7.50 -6.19 6.11
N GLU A 127 6.59 -6.83 6.83
CA GLU A 127 6.74 -8.20 7.32
C GLU A 127 6.81 -9.26 6.20
N ASN A 128 6.21 -8.96 5.04
CA ASN A 128 6.20 -9.81 3.85
C ASN A 128 7.47 -9.62 2.99
N GLY A 129 8.31 -8.65 3.35
CA GLY A 129 9.53 -8.29 2.63
C GLY A 129 9.30 -7.35 1.45
N ASP A 130 8.10 -6.77 1.30
CA ASP A 130 7.85 -5.74 0.31
C ASP A 130 8.46 -4.41 0.77
N GLU A 131 9.18 -3.72 -0.11
CA GLU A 131 9.65 -2.36 0.18
C GLU A 131 8.46 -1.41 0.16
N ILE A 132 8.22 -0.70 1.26
CA ILE A 132 7.05 0.17 1.44
C ILE A 132 7.40 1.65 1.44
N LEU A 133 8.65 1.97 1.76
CA LEU A 133 9.18 3.33 1.82
C LEU A 133 10.65 3.39 1.43
N THR A 134 11.02 4.42 0.69
CA THR A 134 12.40 4.79 0.40
C THR A 134 12.62 6.24 0.82
N TYR A 135 13.69 6.54 1.55
CA TYR A 135 14.17 7.89 1.82
C TYR A 135 15.42 8.15 0.99
N THR A 136 15.36 9.20 0.18
CA THR A 136 16.51 9.69 -0.59
C THR A 136 16.99 11.01 0.01
N PRO A 137 18.28 11.14 0.39
CA PRO A 137 18.83 12.38 0.92
C PRO A 137 18.55 13.56 -0.01
N ASN A 138 18.14 14.69 0.56
CA ASN A 138 17.77 15.92 -0.15
C ASN A 138 16.53 15.83 -1.07
N VAL A 139 15.87 14.68 -1.16
CA VAL A 139 14.62 14.50 -1.93
C VAL A 139 13.43 14.22 -1.02
N GLY A 140 13.59 13.33 -0.04
CA GLY A 140 12.55 12.99 0.93
C GLY A 140 12.04 11.55 0.83
N TRP A 141 10.83 11.33 1.34
CA TRP A 141 10.19 10.01 1.41
C TRP A 141 9.39 9.70 0.14
N HIS A 142 9.60 8.50 -0.39
CA HIS A 142 8.83 7.91 -1.49
C HIS A 142 8.09 6.68 -0.99
N GLN A 143 6.80 6.58 -1.32
CA GLN A 143 5.98 5.42 -0.97
C GLN A 143 5.97 4.40 -2.11
N ARG A 144 5.90 3.12 -1.74
CA ARG A 144 5.77 1.99 -2.65
C ARG A 144 4.57 1.16 -2.23
N SER A 145 3.79 0.69 -3.19
CA SER A 145 2.65 -0.21 -2.94
C SER A 145 3.14 -1.60 -2.57
N THR A 146 2.48 -2.25 -1.61
CA THR A 146 2.71 -3.67 -1.28
C THR A 146 2.05 -4.58 -2.31
N LYS A 147 2.42 -5.86 -2.33
CA LYS A 147 1.71 -6.87 -3.13
C LYS A 147 0.24 -6.98 -2.74
N GLU A 148 -0.08 -6.83 -1.45
CA GLU A 148 -1.47 -6.87 -0.94
C GLU A 148 -2.29 -5.69 -1.51
N GLU A 149 -1.74 -4.47 -1.51
CA GLU A 149 -2.39 -3.29 -2.13
C GLU A 149 -2.54 -3.46 -3.65
N GLN A 150 -1.54 -4.05 -4.31
CA GLN A 150 -1.58 -4.32 -5.74
C GLN A 150 -2.64 -5.38 -6.09
N GLU A 151 -2.78 -6.44 -5.28
CA GLU A 151 -3.81 -7.48 -5.46
C GLU A 151 -5.23 -6.87 -5.40
N VAL A 152 -5.46 -5.93 -4.47
CA VAL A 152 -6.72 -5.16 -4.42
C VAL A 152 -6.95 -4.40 -5.73
N PHE A 153 -5.95 -3.62 -6.15
CA PHE A 153 -6.05 -2.79 -7.35
C PHE A 153 -6.31 -3.63 -8.61
N ASP A 154 -5.51 -4.67 -8.84
CA ASP A 154 -5.59 -5.51 -10.04
C ASP A 154 -6.93 -6.26 -10.11
N THR A 155 -7.37 -6.81 -8.98
CA THR A 155 -8.65 -7.54 -8.91
C THR A 155 -9.83 -6.61 -9.22
N MET A 156 -9.89 -5.46 -8.56
CA MET A 156 -10.97 -4.49 -8.79
C MET A 156 -10.91 -3.89 -10.19
N ARG A 157 -9.71 -3.71 -10.75
CA ARG A 157 -9.49 -3.20 -12.11
C ARG A 157 -9.97 -4.18 -13.16
N ALA A 158 -9.69 -5.47 -12.99
CA ALA A 158 -10.17 -6.51 -13.90
C ALA A 158 -11.71 -6.52 -13.96
N THR A 159 -12.38 -6.57 -12.79
CA THR A 159 -13.85 -6.56 -12.72
C THR A 159 -14.46 -5.30 -13.34
N TYR A 160 -13.86 -4.12 -13.09
CA TYR A 160 -14.31 -2.88 -13.70
C TYR A 160 -14.14 -2.90 -15.24
N TYR A 161 -12.95 -3.32 -15.69
CA TYR A 161 -12.59 -3.32 -17.10
C TYR A 161 -13.55 -4.19 -17.92
N GLU A 162 -13.85 -5.40 -17.44
CA GLU A 162 -14.78 -6.32 -18.10
C GLU A 162 -16.17 -5.67 -18.26
N ALA A 163 -16.76 -5.21 -17.15
CA ALA A 163 -18.11 -4.63 -17.17
C ALA A 163 -18.21 -3.33 -17.99
N PHE A 164 -17.17 -2.50 -17.97
CA PHE A 164 -17.12 -1.27 -18.76
C PHE A 164 -17.14 -1.56 -20.27
N HIS A 165 -16.32 -2.51 -20.71
CA HIS A 165 -16.22 -2.86 -22.12
C HIS A 165 -17.46 -3.61 -22.62
N GLU A 166 -18.06 -4.47 -21.79
CA GLU A 166 -19.35 -5.07 -22.09
C GLU A 166 -20.43 -4.00 -22.31
N ALA A 167 -20.55 -3.03 -21.40
CA ALA A 167 -21.53 -1.94 -21.53
C ALA A 167 -21.32 -1.12 -22.82
N ARG A 168 -20.07 -0.80 -23.17
CA ARG A 168 -19.75 -0.08 -24.40
C ARG A 168 -20.07 -0.89 -25.66
N LYS A 169 -19.76 -2.18 -25.68
CA LYS A 169 -20.09 -3.08 -26.81
C LYS A 169 -21.60 -3.13 -27.05
N SER A 170 -22.39 -3.30 -25.98
CA SER A 170 -23.85 -3.31 -26.07
C SER A 170 -24.40 -1.98 -26.62
N SER A 171 -23.91 -0.84 -26.12
CA SER A 171 -24.36 0.46 -26.61
C SER A 171 -24.06 0.69 -28.11
N VAL A 172 -22.88 0.29 -28.59
CA VAL A 172 -22.52 0.41 -30.01
C VAL A 172 -23.35 -0.53 -30.88
N SER A 173 -23.68 -1.73 -30.39
CA SER A 173 -24.55 -2.65 -31.14
C SER A 173 -25.99 -2.15 -31.24
N GLU A 174 -26.53 -1.51 -30.20
CA GLU A 174 -27.86 -0.91 -30.19
C GLU A 174 -27.95 0.31 -31.12
N GLU A 175 -26.95 1.20 -31.10
CA GLU A 175 -26.91 2.37 -31.99
C GLU A 175 -26.84 1.95 -33.47
N ASN A 176 -26.06 0.92 -33.79
CA ASN A 176 -25.96 0.38 -35.15
C ASN A 176 -27.25 -0.30 -35.63
N THR A 177 -28.04 -0.94 -34.75
CA THR A 177 -29.32 -1.53 -35.15
C THR A 177 -30.35 -0.44 -35.44
N LEU A 178 -30.48 0.57 -34.57
CA LEU A 178 -31.37 1.72 -34.76
C LEU A 178 -31.06 2.51 -36.03
N GLY A 179 -29.80 2.87 -36.28
CA GLY A 179 -29.41 3.61 -37.48
C GLY A 179 -29.68 2.86 -38.80
N ASN A 180 -29.73 1.53 -38.77
CA ASN A 180 -30.02 0.71 -39.94
C ASN A 180 -31.54 0.55 -40.22
N PHE A 181 -32.40 0.84 -39.24
CA PHE A 181 -33.86 0.94 -39.44
C PHE A 181 -34.26 2.30 -40.00
N ASP A 182 -33.63 3.39 -39.56
CA ASP A 182 -33.96 4.75 -40.02
C ASP A 182 -33.49 5.07 -41.44
N ALA A 183 -32.47 4.36 -41.96
CA ALA A 183 -31.96 4.53 -43.33
C ALA A 183 -32.82 3.86 -44.43
N LYS A 184 -33.94 3.21 -44.06
CA LYS A 184 -34.82 2.46 -44.99
C LYS A 184 -36.22 3.08 -45.18
N ALA A 185 -36.45 4.32 -44.73
CA ALA A 185 -37.71 5.05 -44.93
C ALA A 185 -37.67 5.99 -46.13
#